data_AF-A0A9E0P8R8-F1
#
_entry.id   AF-A0A9E0P8R8-F1
#
_cell.length_a   1.000
_cell.length_b   1.000
_cell.length_c   1.000
_cell.angle_alpha   90.00
_cell.angle_beta   90.00
_cell.angle_gamma   90.00
#
_symmetry.space_group_name_H-M   'P 1'
#
loop_
_entity.id
_entity.type
_entity.pdbx_description
1 polymer ?
#
loop_
_entity_poly.entity_id
_entity_poly.type
_entity_poly.pdbx_seq_one_letter_code
_entity_poly.pdbx_strand_id
1 'polypeptide(L)'
;MSQKIKRIFHTWDKWECYPAGFYENSISGKTKDECEEIYKNFLSDLNKFESALNRVLSEWKNSCEHYLSNEKMNRIAWLGQASLCIETGIPSNFRTGYFLLTKEQQHQADDLALKYLNVWLEKNGYETTNLEGAGVNSQANIY
;
A
#
# COMPACT_ATOMS: atom_id res chain seq x y z
N MET A 1 -6.84 6.95 -25.79
CA MET A 1 -6.63 8.16 -24.97
C MET A 1 -6.69 7.72 -23.53
N SER A 2 -5.62 7.97 -22.78
CA SER A 2 -5.59 7.74 -21.32
C SER A 2 -6.56 8.71 -20.65
N GLN A 3 -7.23 8.25 -19.59
CA GLN A 3 -8.21 9.06 -18.86
C GLN A 3 -7.66 9.47 -17.50
N LYS A 4 -8.12 10.61 -17.00
CA LYS A 4 -7.92 10.97 -15.58
C LYS A 4 -8.63 9.96 -14.69
N ILE A 5 -8.06 9.68 -13.53
CA ILE A 5 -8.60 8.73 -12.57
C ILE A 5 -9.98 9.18 -12.11
N LYS A 6 -10.95 8.27 -12.15
CA LYS A 6 -12.26 8.46 -11.52
C LYS A 6 -12.25 7.76 -10.17
N ARG A 7 -12.66 8.48 -9.11
CA ARG A 7 -12.81 7.91 -7.76
C ARG A 7 -13.85 6.77 -7.78
N ILE A 8 -13.47 5.59 -7.31
CA ILE A 8 -14.31 4.40 -7.18
C ILE A 8 -14.54 4.09 -5.71
N PHE A 9 -15.80 3.96 -5.30
CA PHE A 9 -16.17 3.62 -3.94
C PHE A 9 -16.73 2.21 -3.86
N HIS A 10 -16.36 1.53 -2.79
CA HIS A 10 -16.85 0.22 -2.38
C HIS A 10 -17.22 0.34 -0.91
N THR A 11 -18.26 -0.36 -0.47
CA THR A 11 -18.60 -0.48 0.95
C THR A 11 -17.56 -1.35 1.65
N TRP A 12 -17.33 -1.11 2.95
CA TRP A 12 -16.19 -1.71 3.67
C TRP A 12 -16.22 -3.24 3.69
N ASP A 13 -17.42 -3.84 3.65
CA ASP A 13 -17.66 -5.28 3.60
C ASP A 13 -17.15 -5.94 2.30
N LYS A 14 -16.87 -5.14 1.26
CA LYS A 14 -16.34 -5.60 -0.02
C LYS A 14 -14.83 -5.45 -0.14
N TRP A 15 -14.18 -4.73 0.78
CA TRP A 15 -12.75 -4.52 0.75
C TRP A 15 -12.06 -5.80 1.22
N GLU A 16 -11.28 -6.44 0.35
CA GLU A 16 -10.58 -7.68 0.67
C GLU A 16 -9.54 -7.49 1.78
N CYS A 17 -9.00 -6.27 1.91
CA CYS A 17 -8.10 -5.92 3.01
C CYS A 17 -8.78 -5.94 4.40
N TYR A 18 -10.11 -5.76 4.47
CA TYR A 18 -10.83 -5.76 5.75
C TYR A 18 -10.81 -7.14 6.44
N PRO A 19 -11.35 -8.23 5.85
CA PRO A 19 -11.29 -9.55 6.48
C PRO A 19 -9.86 -10.13 6.53
N ALA A 20 -8.90 -9.58 5.77
CA ALA A 20 -7.48 -9.93 5.89
C ALA A 20 -6.81 -9.34 7.16
N GLY A 21 -7.53 -8.51 7.93
CA GLY A 21 -7.05 -7.95 9.18
C GLY A 21 -6.26 -6.65 9.01
N PHE A 22 -6.37 -5.95 7.87
CA PHE A 22 -5.60 -4.71 7.63
C PHE A 22 -5.83 -3.63 8.69
N TYR A 23 -7.05 -3.53 9.23
CA TYR A 23 -7.44 -2.53 10.22
C TYR A 23 -7.36 -3.01 11.67
N GLU A 24 -6.81 -4.19 11.91
CA GLU A 24 -6.63 -4.68 13.28
C GLU A 24 -5.60 -3.85 14.04
N ASN A 25 -5.74 -3.78 15.36
CA ASN A 25 -4.82 -3.01 16.20
C ASN A 25 -3.62 -3.83 16.68
N SER A 26 -3.71 -5.16 16.59
CA SER A 26 -2.73 -6.11 17.12
C SER A 26 -2.80 -7.44 16.39
N ILE A 27 -1.70 -8.20 16.44
CA ILE A 27 -1.65 -9.59 16.01
C ILE A 27 -1.28 -10.47 17.22
N SER A 28 -1.93 -11.62 17.36
CA SER A 28 -1.70 -12.50 18.50
C SER A 28 -0.27 -13.05 18.50
N GLY A 29 0.37 -13.05 19.66
CA GLY A 29 1.71 -13.61 19.83
C GLY A 29 2.86 -12.78 19.26
N LYS A 30 2.64 -11.48 18.96
CA LYS A 30 3.72 -10.54 18.61
C LYS A 30 3.57 -9.21 19.33
N THR A 31 4.70 -8.67 19.75
CA THR A 31 4.82 -7.30 20.25
C THR A 31 4.82 -6.30 19.11
N LYS A 32 4.66 -5.01 19.45
CA LYS A 32 4.75 -3.92 18.48
C LYS A 32 6.11 -3.89 17.78
N ASP A 33 7.19 -3.96 18.55
CA ASP A 33 8.56 -3.87 18.02
C ASP A 33 8.87 -5.03 17.07
N GLU A 34 8.40 -6.25 17.37
CA GLU A 34 8.51 -7.39 16.46
C GLU A 34 7.75 -7.15 15.15
N CYS A 35 6.55 -6.56 15.21
CA CYS A 35 5.78 -6.25 14.00
C CYS A 35 6.48 -5.18 13.16
N GLU A 36 7.06 -4.15 13.78
CA GLU A 36 7.80 -3.10 13.08
C GLU A 36 9.10 -3.62 12.44
N GLU A 37 9.81 -4.54 13.10
CA GLU A 37 11.00 -5.16 12.52
C GLU A 37 10.62 -6.10 11.36
N ILE A 38 9.50 -6.84 11.45
CA ILE A 38 8.96 -7.61 10.31
C ILE A 38 8.59 -6.66 9.16
N TYR A 39 7.95 -5.52 9.46
CA TYR A 39 7.56 -4.52 8.46
C TYR A 39 8.79 -4.02 7.69
N LYS A 40 9.84 -3.61 8.41
CA LYS A 40 11.12 -3.16 7.85
C LYS A 40 11.77 -4.27 7.01
N ASN A 41 11.92 -5.46 7.57
CA ASN A 41 12.57 -6.58 6.88
C ASN A 41 11.83 -6.94 5.58
N PHE A 42 10.50 -6.94 5.61
CA PHE A 42 9.66 -7.17 4.44
C PHE A 42 9.87 -6.12 3.35
N LEU A 43 9.82 -4.83 3.68
CA LEU A 43 10.00 -3.78 2.68
C LEU A 43 11.43 -3.69 2.14
N SER A 44 12.43 -4.12 2.91
CA SER A 44 13.82 -4.19 2.45
C SER A 44 14.12 -5.36 1.50
N ASP A 45 13.25 -6.38 1.48
CA ASP A 45 13.32 -7.49 0.53
C ASP A 45 12.43 -7.20 -0.68
N LEU A 46 13.01 -6.55 -1.69
CA LEU A 46 12.25 -6.11 -2.87
C LEU A 46 11.61 -7.26 -3.66
N ASN A 47 12.20 -8.46 -3.64
CA ASN A 47 11.62 -9.62 -4.33
C ASN A 47 10.34 -10.09 -3.61
N LYS A 48 10.40 -10.18 -2.28
CA LYS A 48 9.24 -10.54 -1.47
C LYS A 48 8.15 -9.47 -1.54
N PHE A 49 8.55 -8.20 -1.47
CA PHE A 49 7.63 -7.08 -1.59
C PHE A 49 6.97 -7.04 -2.98
N GLU A 50 7.73 -7.25 -4.06
CA GLU A 50 7.19 -7.32 -5.42
C GLU A 50 6.18 -8.46 -5.60
N SER A 51 6.48 -9.64 -5.06
CA SER A 51 5.55 -10.78 -5.06
C SER A 51 4.24 -10.43 -4.35
N ALA A 52 4.31 -9.79 -3.18
CA ALA A 52 3.13 -9.37 -2.44
C ALA A 52 2.33 -8.26 -3.15
N LEU A 53 2.99 -7.30 -3.81
CA LEU A 53 2.32 -6.28 -4.63
C LEU A 53 1.49 -6.92 -5.76
N ASN A 54 2.04 -7.93 -6.44
CA ASN A 54 1.30 -8.70 -7.45
C ASN A 54 0.05 -9.37 -6.85
N ARG A 55 0.19 -9.95 -5.66
CA ARG A 55 -0.93 -10.54 -4.93
C ARG A 55 -1.99 -9.49 -4.58
N VAL A 56 -1.61 -8.32 -4.06
CA VAL A 56 -2.56 -7.22 -3.79
C VAL A 56 -3.34 -6.85 -5.05
N LEU A 57 -2.66 -6.60 -6.18
CA LEU A 57 -3.34 -6.19 -7.41
C LEU A 57 -4.24 -7.26 -8.03
N SER A 58 -4.02 -8.54 -7.72
CA SER A 58 -4.77 -9.66 -8.29
C SER A 58 -5.87 -10.20 -7.37
N GLU A 59 -5.60 -10.27 -6.06
CA GLU A 59 -6.49 -10.82 -5.03
C GLU A 59 -7.41 -9.75 -4.43
N TRP A 60 -6.96 -8.49 -4.34
CA TRP A 60 -7.66 -7.42 -3.60
C TRP A 60 -8.26 -6.36 -4.53
N LYS A 61 -9.08 -6.79 -5.48
CA LYS A 61 -9.59 -5.93 -6.55
C LYS A 61 -10.39 -4.73 -6.03
N ASN A 62 -11.37 -4.96 -5.16
CA ASN A 62 -12.23 -3.87 -4.67
C ASN A 62 -11.46 -2.93 -3.75
N SER A 63 -10.55 -3.45 -2.93
CA SER A 63 -9.61 -2.66 -2.14
C SER A 63 -8.71 -1.80 -3.04
N CYS A 64 -8.12 -2.36 -4.11
CA CYS A 64 -7.33 -1.58 -5.06
C CYS A 64 -8.16 -0.48 -5.74
N GLU A 65 -9.34 -0.80 -6.26
CA GLU A 65 -10.24 0.21 -6.82
C GLU A 65 -10.59 1.30 -5.79
N HIS A 66 -10.84 0.91 -4.54
CA HIS A 66 -11.14 1.85 -3.47
C HIS A 66 -9.95 2.72 -3.06
N TYR A 67 -8.73 2.20 -2.99
CA TYR A 67 -7.61 2.98 -2.45
C TYR A 67 -6.77 3.64 -3.56
N LEU A 68 -6.52 2.95 -4.68
CA LEU A 68 -5.68 3.47 -5.75
C LEU A 68 -6.36 4.53 -6.62
N SER A 69 -7.71 4.56 -6.63
CA SER A 69 -8.47 5.64 -7.27
C SER A 69 -8.60 6.91 -6.41
N ASN A 70 -8.13 6.89 -5.16
CA ASN A 70 -8.16 8.05 -4.27
C ASN A 70 -6.85 8.85 -4.39
N GLU A 71 -6.84 9.89 -5.22
CA GLU A 71 -5.64 10.73 -5.40
C GLU A 71 -5.33 11.63 -4.18
N LYS A 72 -6.24 11.73 -3.21
CA LYS A 72 -6.05 12.54 -1.99
C LYS A 72 -5.35 11.80 -0.86
N MET A 73 -5.01 10.53 -1.04
CA MET A 73 -4.28 9.74 -0.05
C MET A 73 -2.91 9.34 -0.58
N ASN A 74 -2.01 9.02 0.34
CA ASN A 74 -0.74 8.43 -0.01
C ASN A 74 -0.94 6.96 -0.46
N ARG A 75 -1.04 6.77 -1.78
CA ARG A 75 -1.26 5.47 -2.42
C ARG A 75 -0.05 4.56 -2.32
N ILE A 76 1.16 5.14 -2.27
CA ILE A 76 2.42 4.43 -2.06
C ILE A 76 2.44 3.78 -0.67
N ALA A 77 2.12 4.55 0.36
CA ALA A 77 2.04 4.05 1.73
C ALA A 77 0.98 2.94 1.87
N TRP A 78 -0.17 3.10 1.22
CA TRP A 78 -1.21 2.06 1.23
C TRP A 78 -0.75 0.77 0.56
N LEU A 79 -0.10 0.84 -0.61
CA LEU A 79 0.44 -0.35 -1.29
C LEU A 79 1.48 -1.07 -0.42
N GLY A 80 2.37 -0.34 0.25
CA GLY A 80 3.33 -0.93 1.20
C GLY A 80 2.63 -1.65 2.36
N GLN A 81 1.67 -0.99 3.01
CA GLN A 81 0.89 -1.58 4.12
C GLN A 81 0.06 -2.79 3.66
N ALA A 82 -0.57 -2.69 2.49
CA ALA A 82 -1.43 -3.74 1.94
C ALA A 82 -0.61 -4.99 1.60
N SER A 83 0.56 -4.80 1.00
CA SER A 83 1.48 -5.87 0.65
C SER A 83 2.03 -6.59 1.87
N LEU A 84 2.33 -5.86 2.96
CA LEU A 84 2.72 -6.50 4.20
C LEU A 84 1.55 -7.33 4.78
N CYS A 85 0.35 -6.75 4.79
CA CYS A 85 -0.83 -7.40 5.37
C CYS A 85 -1.20 -8.68 4.62
N ILE A 86 -1.25 -8.67 3.29
CA ILE A 86 -1.57 -9.87 2.49
C ILE A 86 -0.53 -10.98 2.63
N GLU A 87 0.72 -10.61 2.94
CA GLU A 87 1.84 -11.55 3.05
C GLU A 87 2.00 -12.12 4.47
N THR A 88 1.71 -11.33 5.50
CA THR A 88 2.07 -11.67 6.89
C THR A 88 0.91 -11.62 7.87
N GLY A 89 -0.23 -11.03 7.48
CA GLY A 89 -1.33 -10.70 8.38
C GLY A 89 -1.06 -9.52 9.32
N ILE A 90 0.09 -8.85 9.23
CA ILE A 90 0.39 -7.68 10.06
C ILE A 90 -0.46 -6.48 9.59
N PRO A 91 -1.23 -5.83 10.49
CA PRO A 91 -2.09 -4.72 10.13
C PRO A 91 -1.33 -3.42 9.86
N SER A 92 -2.00 -2.45 9.25
CA SER A 92 -1.45 -1.13 8.91
C SER A 92 -1.04 -0.27 10.11
N ASN A 93 -1.48 -0.64 11.32
CA ASN A 93 -1.13 0.06 12.57
C ASN A 93 0.38 0.07 12.85
N PHE A 94 1.14 -0.89 12.29
CA PHE A 94 2.59 -1.02 12.48
C PHE A 94 3.42 -0.33 11.38
N ARG A 95 2.82 0.59 10.62
CA ARG A 95 3.47 1.35 9.52
C ARG A 95 4.72 2.12 9.93
N THR A 96 4.90 2.39 11.23
CA THR A 96 6.09 3.03 11.78
C THR A 96 7.38 2.24 11.53
N GLY A 97 7.28 0.92 11.28
CA GLY A 97 8.42 0.11 10.84
C GLY A 97 9.08 0.59 9.54
N TYR A 98 8.36 1.32 8.68
CA TYR A 98 8.94 1.99 7.51
C TYR A 98 10.07 2.96 7.88
N PHE A 99 9.98 3.63 9.03
CA PHE A 99 11.01 4.60 9.47
C PHE A 99 12.27 3.93 10.01
N LEU A 100 12.28 2.60 10.17
CA LEU A 100 13.48 1.82 10.53
C LEU A 100 14.35 1.49 9.30
N LEU A 101 13.83 1.70 8.08
CA LEU A 101 14.57 1.54 6.84
C LEU A 101 15.60 2.66 6.67
N THR A 102 16.70 2.37 5.98
CA THR A 102 17.60 3.42 5.49
C THR A 102 16.91 4.27 4.43
N LYS A 103 17.42 5.47 4.16
CA LYS A 103 16.88 6.34 3.11
C LYS A 103 16.89 5.70 1.73
N GLU A 104 17.94 4.92 1.43
CA GLU A 104 18.03 4.15 0.20
C GLU A 104 16.94 3.08 0.12
N GLN A 105 16.72 2.33 1.20
CA GLN A 105 15.67 1.31 1.25
C GLN A 105 14.26 1.91 1.14
N GLN A 106 14.02 3.07 1.77
CA GLN A 106 12.77 3.83 1.63
C GLN A 106 12.52 4.19 0.16
N HIS A 107 13.53 4.75 -0.51
CA HIS A 107 13.45 5.13 -1.91
C HIS A 107 13.16 3.92 -2.81
N GLN A 108 13.88 2.80 -2.62
CA GLN A 108 13.68 1.58 -3.39
C GLN A 108 12.27 0.97 -3.20
N ALA A 109 11.76 0.97 -1.96
CA ALA A 109 10.41 0.50 -1.68
C ALA A 109 9.35 1.43 -2.29
N ASP A 110 9.52 2.75 -2.18
CA ASP A 110 8.58 3.72 -2.74
C ASP A 110 8.54 3.67 -4.28
N ASP A 111 9.70 3.52 -4.93
CA ASP A 111 9.80 3.34 -6.38
C ASP A 111 9.14 2.06 -6.85
N LEU A 112 9.31 0.96 -6.11
CA LEU A 112 8.66 -0.31 -6.43
C LEU A 112 7.14 -0.20 -6.29
N ALA A 113 6.65 0.43 -5.21
CA ALA A 113 5.23 0.68 -5.03
C ALA A 113 4.68 1.61 -6.14
N LEU A 114 5.44 2.63 -6.57
CA LEU A 114 5.05 3.51 -7.67
C LEU A 114 4.95 2.75 -9.00
N LYS A 115 5.91 1.87 -9.30
CA LYS A 115 5.85 0.98 -10.47
C LYS A 115 4.53 0.20 -10.47
N TYR A 116 4.13 -0.39 -9.35
CA TYR A 116 2.91 -1.19 -9.26
C TYR A 116 1.62 -0.35 -9.27
N LEU A 117 1.65 0.87 -8.71
CA LEU A 117 0.56 1.83 -8.90
C LEU A 117 0.36 2.10 -10.39
N ASN A 118 1.44 2.36 -11.14
CA ASN A 118 1.37 2.61 -12.58
C ASN A 118 0.89 1.39 -13.39
N VAL A 119 1.31 0.17 -13.02
CA VAL A 119 0.75 -1.06 -13.60
C VAL A 119 -0.77 -1.12 -13.41
N TRP A 120 -1.27 -0.81 -12.20
CA TRP A 120 -2.71 -0.79 -11.95
C TRP A 120 -3.41 0.30 -12.76
N LEU A 121 -2.82 1.50 -12.84
CA LEU A 121 -3.39 2.63 -13.61
C LEU A 121 -3.53 2.30 -15.09
N GLU A 122 -2.45 1.82 -15.73
CA GLU A 122 -2.44 1.45 -17.14
C GLU A 122 -3.45 0.32 -17.44
N LYS A 123 -3.48 -0.72 -16.59
CA LYS A 123 -4.42 -1.84 -16.72
C LYS A 123 -5.88 -1.39 -16.67
N ASN A 124 -6.16 -0.28 -15.99
CA ASN A 124 -7.50 0.30 -15.86
C ASN A 124 -7.75 1.50 -16.80
N GLY A 125 -6.82 1.78 -17.73
CA GLY A 125 -6.97 2.83 -18.76
C GLY A 125 -6.69 4.26 -18.27
N TYR A 126 -6.00 4.40 -17.13
CA TYR A 126 -5.63 5.69 -16.56
C TYR A 126 -4.20 6.11 -16.95
N GLU A 127 -3.92 7.40 -16.79
CA GLU A 127 -2.55 7.95 -16.91
C GLU A 127 -1.67 7.48 -15.76
N THR A 128 -0.39 7.21 -16.05
CA THR A 128 0.61 6.94 -15.02
C THR A 128 0.94 8.22 -14.24
N THR A 129 1.52 8.04 -13.05
CA THR A 129 1.87 9.13 -12.13
C THR A 129 3.31 8.98 -11.64
N ASN A 130 3.80 10.04 -10.98
CA ASN A 130 5.00 10.04 -10.15
C ASN A 130 4.63 10.01 -8.65
N LEU A 131 5.64 10.03 -7.77
CA LEU A 131 5.44 10.03 -6.30
C LEU A 131 4.59 11.20 -5.79
N GLU A 132 4.75 12.39 -6.39
CA GLU A 132 3.95 13.57 -6.02
C GLU A 132 2.48 13.34 -6.33
N GLY A 133 2.16 12.94 -7.56
CA GLY A 133 0.79 12.62 -7.96
C GLY A 133 0.24 11.41 -7.18
N ALA A 134 1.08 10.48 -6.73
CA ALA A 134 0.68 9.35 -5.89
C ALA A 134 0.27 9.73 -4.45
N GLY A 135 0.39 11.01 -4.07
CA GLY A 135 -0.06 11.54 -2.78
C GLY A 135 1.00 11.47 -1.67
N VAL A 136 2.28 11.25 -2.00
CA VAL A 136 3.36 11.19 -0.99
C VAL A 136 3.55 12.54 -0.27
N ASN A 137 3.22 13.65 -0.94
CA ASN A 137 3.32 15.01 -0.41
C ASN A 137 1.97 15.66 -0.08
N SER A 138 0.85 14.92 -0.13
CA SER A 138 -0.44 15.50 0.24
C SER A 138 -0.43 15.79 1.74
N GLN A 139 -0.18 17.05 2.11
CA GLN A 139 -0.38 17.52 3.47
C GLN A 139 -1.82 17.17 3.83
N ALA A 140 -2.00 16.30 4.83
CA ALA A 140 -3.29 16.10 5.45
C ALA A 140 -3.65 17.43 6.12
N ASN A 141 -4.35 18.30 5.38
CA ASN A 141 -5.03 19.44 5.95
C ASN A 141 -6.18 18.88 6.79
N ILE A 142 -5.86 18.56 8.04
CA ILE A 142 -6.82 18.29 9.09
C ILE A 142 -7.22 19.68 9.60
N TYR A 143 -8.35 20.20 9.10
CA TYR A 143 -9.10 21.28 9.75
C TYR A 143 -10.16 20.65 10.64
#